data_AF-A0A0U9HRB7-F1
#
_entry.id   AF-A0A0U9HRB7-F1
#
_cell.length_a   1.000
_cell.length_b   1.000
_cell.length_c   1.000
_cell.angle_alpha   90.00
_cell.angle_beta   90.00
_cell.angle_gamma   90.00
#
_symmetry.space_group_name_H-M   'P 1'
#
loop_
_entity.id
_entity.type
_entity.pdbx_description
1 polymer ?
#
loop_
_entity_poly.entity_id
_entity_poly.type
_entity_poly.pdbx_seq_one_letter_code
_entity_poly.pdbx_strand_id
1 'polypeptide(L)'
;MKSVEIALKMETDAVKFYTEAAEKVSHPVGKKMFLTVAEDEKNHIKMLEEVLKGLELTIREAHPIKTVKTIFEEMKDKMMDRVKALSDELEAFRIAMDMEKEGIEFYKKVINEVTTEKEKKLFERLIYEEEQHHKIFAETYNFLNDTGNWFMWKEFSIVEG
;
A
#
# COMPACT_ATOMS: atom_id res chain seq x y z
N MET A 1 -12.92 -3.63 22.28
CA MET A 1 -13.67 -3.92 21.04
C MET A 1 -13.81 -2.71 20.12
N LYS A 2 -13.97 -1.47 20.63
CA LYS A 2 -13.99 -0.24 19.82
C LYS A 2 -12.80 -0.09 18.84
N SER A 3 -11.61 -0.55 19.21
CA SER A 3 -10.40 -0.47 18.38
C SER A 3 -10.46 -1.36 17.13
N VAL A 4 -11.14 -2.52 17.18
CA VAL A 4 -11.30 -3.42 16.03
C VAL A 4 -12.35 -2.90 15.04
N GLU A 5 -13.42 -2.25 15.54
CA GLU A 5 -14.40 -1.58 14.69
C GLU A 5 -13.80 -0.38 13.94
N ILE A 6 -12.90 0.36 14.59
CA ILE A 6 -12.14 1.44 13.95
C ILE A 6 -11.20 0.87 12.88
N ALA A 7 -10.47 -0.22 13.20
CA ALA A 7 -9.64 -0.93 12.23
C ALA A 7 -10.44 -1.32 10.98
N LEU A 8 -11.58 -2.00 11.17
CA LEU A 8 -12.45 -2.44 10.08
C LEU A 8 -12.89 -1.28 9.18
N LYS A 9 -13.19 -0.13 9.79
CA LYS A 9 -13.55 1.07 9.04
C LYS A 9 -12.36 1.63 8.25
N MET A 10 -11.18 1.71 8.85
CA MET A 10 -9.96 2.18 8.18
C MET A 10 -9.66 1.33 6.95
N GLU A 11 -9.71 0.01 7.10
CA GLU A 11 -9.52 -0.94 6.00
C GLU A 11 -10.57 -0.79 4.89
N THR A 12 -11.84 -0.60 5.28
CA THR A 12 -12.93 -0.39 4.30
C THR A 12 -12.74 0.91 3.52
N ASP A 13 -12.33 1.99 4.21
CA ASP A 13 -12.05 3.28 3.61
C ASP A 13 -10.82 3.18 2.68
N ALA A 14 -9.79 2.40 3.05
CA ALA A 14 -8.61 2.11 2.23
C ALA A 14 -8.97 1.34 0.94
N VAL A 15 -9.73 0.24 1.03
CA VAL A 15 -10.23 -0.51 -0.14
C VAL A 15 -10.95 0.41 -1.11
N LYS A 16 -11.84 1.26 -0.60
CA LYS A 16 -12.61 2.19 -1.42
C LYS A 16 -11.68 3.19 -2.12
N PHE A 17 -10.78 3.81 -1.36
CA PHE A 17 -9.84 4.79 -1.90
C PHE A 17 -8.94 4.16 -2.96
N TYR A 18 -8.34 3.00 -2.71
CA TYR A 18 -7.45 2.33 -3.66
C TYR A 18 -8.18 1.87 -4.92
N THR A 19 -9.41 1.39 -4.80
CA THR A 19 -10.23 1.04 -5.98
C THR A 19 -10.54 2.27 -6.83
N GLU A 20 -10.93 3.39 -6.22
CA GLU A 20 -11.18 4.66 -6.94
C GLU A 20 -9.90 5.26 -7.53
N ALA A 21 -8.78 5.19 -6.80
CA ALA A 21 -7.48 5.66 -7.28
C ALA A 21 -7.02 4.85 -8.50
N ALA A 22 -7.22 3.53 -8.50
CA ALA A 22 -6.90 2.66 -9.63
C ALA A 22 -7.69 3.00 -10.91
N GLU A 23 -8.89 3.58 -10.79
CA GLU A 23 -9.67 4.03 -11.95
C GLU A 23 -9.18 5.36 -12.52
N LYS A 24 -8.62 6.23 -11.67
CA LYS A 24 -8.17 7.58 -12.03
C LYS A 24 -6.72 7.63 -12.51
N VAL A 25 -5.89 6.68 -12.07
CA VAL A 25 -4.50 6.56 -12.52
C VAL A 25 -4.48 6.01 -13.95
N SER A 26 -3.87 6.78 -14.85
CA SER A 26 -3.64 6.47 -16.25
C SER A 26 -2.49 5.47 -16.41
N HIS A 27 -1.50 5.53 -15.51
CA HIS A 27 -0.35 4.63 -15.58
C HIS A 27 -0.73 3.17 -15.23
N PRO A 28 -0.50 2.18 -16.12
CA PRO A 28 -0.95 0.80 -15.93
C PRO A 28 -0.38 0.14 -14.67
N VAL A 29 0.86 0.47 -14.31
CA VAL A 29 1.49 -0.05 -13.09
C VAL A 29 0.91 0.56 -11.84
N GLY A 30 0.67 1.87 -11.83
CA GLY A 30 0.04 2.49 -10.68
C GLY A 30 -1.36 1.94 -10.43
N LYS A 31 -2.12 1.73 -11.50
CA LYS A 31 -3.41 1.02 -11.46
C LYS A 31 -3.28 -0.40 -10.88
N LYS A 32 -2.34 -1.20 -11.39
CA LYS A 32 -2.15 -2.58 -10.90
C LYS A 32 -1.71 -2.60 -9.44
N MET A 33 -0.90 -1.63 -9.01
CA MET A 33 -0.46 -1.49 -7.62
C MET A 33 -1.65 -1.27 -6.70
N PHE A 34 -2.45 -0.24 -6.95
CA PHE A 34 -3.64 0.06 -6.16
C PHE A 34 -4.62 -1.11 -6.09
N LEU A 35 -4.86 -1.81 -7.21
CA LEU A 35 -5.75 -2.99 -7.20
C LEU A 35 -5.21 -4.16 -6.39
N THR A 36 -3.88 -4.35 -6.35
CA THR A 36 -3.29 -5.45 -5.60
C THR A 36 -3.35 -5.17 -4.10
N VAL A 37 -3.00 -3.95 -3.68
CA VAL A 37 -3.12 -3.53 -2.27
C VAL A 37 -4.58 -3.53 -1.82
N ALA A 38 -5.51 -3.05 -2.65
CA ALA A 38 -6.94 -3.12 -2.34
C ALA A 38 -7.48 -4.55 -2.12
N GLU A 39 -6.86 -5.57 -2.72
CA GLU A 39 -7.24 -6.96 -2.48
C GLU A 39 -6.66 -7.49 -1.17
N ASP A 40 -5.47 -7.02 -0.78
CA ASP A 40 -4.88 -7.32 0.53
C ASP A 40 -5.72 -6.70 1.66
N GLU A 41 -6.13 -5.44 1.55
CA GLU A 41 -7.00 -4.80 2.56
C GLU A 41 -8.34 -5.54 2.73
N LYS A 42 -8.93 -6.04 1.64
CA LYS A 42 -10.13 -6.89 1.76
C LYS A 42 -9.88 -8.16 2.57
N ASN A 43 -8.66 -8.69 2.56
CA ASN A 43 -8.30 -9.83 3.39
C ASN A 43 -8.08 -9.39 4.84
N HIS A 44 -7.52 -8.20 5.10
CA HIS A 44 -7.46 -7.62 6.44
C HIS A 44 -8.86 -7.46 7.06
N ILE A 45 -9.83 -6.91 6.30
CA ILE A 45 -11.25 -6.82 6.71
C ILE A 45 -11.79 -8.17 7.15
N LYS A 46 -11.58 -9.23 6.36
CA LYS A 46 -12.06 -10.58 6.69
C LYS A 46 -11.44 -11.09 8.00
N MET A 47 -10.14 -10.88 8.21
CA MET A 47 -9.46 -11.30 9.45
C MET A 47 -10.00 -10.52 10.66
N LEU A 48 -10.22 -9.22 10.53
CA LEU A 48 -10.80 -8.38 11.59
C LEU A 48 -12.26 -8.77 11.91
N GLU A 49 -13.06 -9.12 10.90
CA GLU A 49 -14.41 -9.63 11.10
C GLU A 49 -14.44 -10.97 11.85
N GLU A 50 -13.48 -11.88 11.57
CA GLU A 50 -13.36 -13.14 12.30
C GLU A 50 -13.09 -12.90 13.80
N VAL A 51 -12.27 -11.89 14.14
CA VAL A 51 -12.07 -11.47 15.54
C VAL A 51 -13.38 -10.98 16.15
N LEU A 52 -14.10 -10.07 15.48
CA LEU A 52 -15.34 -9.49 16.00
C LEU A 52 -16.43 -10.53 16.23
N LYS A 53 -16.53 -11.53 15.35
CA LYS A 53 -17.52 -12.62 15.44
C LYS A 53 -17.14 -13.68 16.48
N GLY A 54 -15.97 -13.59 17.10
CA GLY A 54 -15.47 -14.59 18.06
C GLY A 54 -15.26 -15.97 17.41
N LEU A 55 -15.09 -16.01 16.09
CA LEU A 55 -14.82 -17.24 15.35
C LEU A 55 -13.38 -17.67 15.59
N GLU A 56 -13.08 -18.94 15.34
CA GLU A 56 -11.72 -19.43 15.42
C GLU A 56 -10.88 -18.71 14.35
N LEU A 57 -9.99 -17.81 14.80
CA LEU A 57 -9.13 -17.01 13.92
C LEU A 57 -8.38 -17.94 12.97
N THR A 58 -8.78 -17.93 11.71
CA THR A 58 -8.09 -18.69 10.69
C THR A 58 -7.00 -17.78 10.18
N ILE A 59 -5.88 -17.72 10.91
CA ILE A 59 -4.67 -17.03 10.43
C ILE A 59 -4.18 -17.85 9.23
N ARG A 60 -4.71 -17.51 8.05
CA ARG A 60 -4.22 -18.07 6.79
C ARG A 60 -2.79 -17.60 6.66
N GLU A 61 -1.88 -18.50 6.27
CA GLU A 61 -0.62 -18.08 5.68
C GLU A 61 -0.96 -17.31 4.41
N ALA A 62 -1.21 -16.01 4.55
CA ALA A 62 -1.34 -15.15 3.40
C ALA A 62 0.05 -15.11 2.75
N HIS A 63 0.08 -15.23 1.42
CA HIS A 63 1.27 -14.98 0.60
C HIS A 63 1.20 -13.62 -0.14
N PRO A 64 1.09 -12.42 0.49
CA PRO A 64 0.86 -11.20 -0.31
C PRO A 64 2.12 -10.37 -0.60
N ILE A 65 3.22 -10.48 0.14
CA ILE A 65 4.40 -9.63 -0.14
C ILE A 65 5.20 -10.10 -1.36
N LYS A 66 5.22 -11.41 -1.63
CA LYS A 66 5.88 -11.92 -2.84
C LYS A 66 5.15 -11.46 -4.09
N THR A 67 3.83 -11.48 -4.09
CA THR A 67 3.02 -11.19 -5.29
C THR A 67 3.10 -9.71 -5.67
N VAL A 68 2.91 -8.78 -4.73
CA VAL A 68 3.02 -7.33 -5.02
C VAL A 68 4.45 -6.97 -5.45
N LYS A 69 5.46 -7.46 -4.72
CA LYS A 69 6.86 -7.20 -5.04
C LYS A 69 7.28 -7.80 -6.39
N THR A 70 6.88 -9.03 -6.70
CA THR A 70 7.18 -9.65 -8.01
C THR A 70 6.43 -8.94 -9.14
N ILE A 71 5.20 -8.49 -8.93
CA ILE A 71 4.47 -7.67 -9.90
C ILE A 71 5.22 -6.35 -10.14
N PHE A 72 5.67 -5.67 -9.08
CA PHE A 72 6.45 -4.45 -9.19
C PHE A 72 7.79 -4.69 -9.91
N GLU A 73 8.54 -5.72 -9.52
CA GLU A 73 9.80 -6.11 -10.18
C GLU A 73 9.59 -6.44 -11.66
N GLU A 74 8.54 -7.18 -12.02
CA GLU A 74 8.21 -7.52 -13.41
C GLU A 74 7.79 -6.29 -14.24
N MET A 75 7.11 -5.35 -13.61
CA MET A 75 6.63 -4.14 -14.28
C MET A 75 7.70 -3.05 -14.38
N LYS A 76 8.63 -2.99 -13.42
CA LYS A 76 9.71 -1.99 -13.35
C LYS A 76 10.51 -1.91 -14.64
N ASP A 77 10.94 -3.05 -15.19
CA ASP A 77 11.73 -3.10 -16.43
C ASP A 77 10.93 -2.60 -17.65
N LYS A 78 9.62 -2.88 -17.69
CA LYS A 78 8.71 -2.43 -18.77
C LYS A 78 8.37 -0.94 -18.67
N MET A 79 8.55 -0.33 -17.50
CA MET A 79 8.27 1.09 -17.25
C MET A 79 9.45 2.01 -17.56
N MET A 80 10.67 1.49 -17.61
CA MET A 80 11.87 2.29 -17.90
C MET A 80 11.81 2.97 -19.29
N ASP A 81 10.93 2.52 -20.19
CA ASP A 81 10.84 3.04 -21.55
C ASP A 81 9.90 4.24 -21.75
N ARG A 82 8.97 4.54 -20.84
CA ARG A 82 8.11 5.75 -20.93
C ARG A 82 7.53 6.09 -19.56
N VAL A 83 7.43 7.38 -19.25
CA VAL A 83 6.18 8.09 -18.88
C VAL A 83 6.47 9.29 -17.96
N LYS A 84 5.82 10.41 -18.28
CA LYS A 84 5.59 11.59 -17.43
C LYS A 84 4.26 11.37 -16.70
N ALA A 85 4.26 11.29 -15.36
CA ALA A 85 3.01 11.25 -14.59
C ALA A 85 2.37 12.64 -14.52
N LEU A 86 1.03 12.70 -14.51
CA LEU A 86 0.31 13.93 -14.20
C LEU A 86 0.42 14.19 -12.68
N SER A 87 0.43 15.46 -12.27
CA SER A 87 0.51 15.86 -10.84
C SER A 87 -0.49 15.13 -9.94
N ASP A 88 -1.67 14.84 -10.48
CA ASP A 88 -2.80 14.25 -9.76
C ASP A 88 -2.58 12.76 -9.46
N GLU A 89 -1.75 12.06 -10.26
CA GLU A 89 -1.40 10.67 -10.01
C GLU A 89 -0.42 10.52 -8.84
N LEU A 90 0.59 11.40 -8.78
CA LEU A 90 1.55 11.43 -7.68
C LEU A 90 0.88 11.76 -6.34
N GLU A 91 -0.13 12.62 -6.36
CA GLU A 91 -0.90 12.96 -5.17
C GLU A 91 -1.69 11.75 -4.63
N ALA A 92 -2.23 10.90 -5.50
CA ALA A 92 -2.91 9.67 -5.06
C ALA A 92 -1.97 8.71 -4.32
N PHE A 93 -0.72 8.57 -4.80
CA PHE A 93 0.31 7.78 -4.11
C PHE A 93 0.73 8.41 -2.77
N ARG A 94 0.83 9.74 -2.72
CA ARG A 94 1.16 10.45 -1.49
C ARG A 94 0.08 10.23 -0.41
N ILE A 95 -1.20 10.34 -0.80
CA ILE A 95 -2.33 10.08 0.10
C ILE A 95 -2.33 8.61 0.55
N ALA A 96 -2.06 7.67 -0.36
CA ALA A 96 -1.96 6.25 0.00
C ALA A 96 -0.87 6.01 1.06
N MET A 97 0.33 6.57 0.88
CA MET A 97 1.39 6.48 1.88
C MET A 97 0.99 7.06 3.24
N ASP A 98 0.29 8.19 3.25
CA ASP A 98 -0.21 8.80 4.49
C ASP A 98 -1.25 7.88 5.18
N MET A 99 -2.16 7.26 4.42
CA MET A 99 -3.16 6.31 4.93
C MET A 99 -2.50 5.07 5.55
N GLU A 100 -1.56 4.44 4.85
CA GLU A 100 -0.80 3.30 5.36
C GLU A 100 -0.06 3.65 6.66
N LYS A 101 0.57 4.83 6.70
CA LYS A 101 1.30 5.29 7.89
C LYS A 101 0.36 5.49 9.08
N GLU A 102 -0.82 6.07 8.86
CA GLU A 102 -1.84 6.21 9.89
C GLU A 102 -2.36 4.84 10.38
N GLY A 103 -2.54 3.88 9.47
CA GLY A 103 -2.86 2.47 9.78
C GLY A 103 -1.82 1.81 10.68
N ILE A 104 -0.55 1.88 10.29
CA ILE A 104 0.60 1.34 11.06
C ILE A 104 0.63 1.92 12.48
N GLU A 105 0.54 3.25 12.61
CA GLU A 105 0.55 3.95 13.90
C GLU A 105 -0.65 3.56 14.77
N PHE A 106 -1.81 3.36 14.14
CA PHE A 106 -3.01 2.90 14.83
C PHE A 106 -2.83 1.46 15.35
N TYR A 107 -2.39 0.53 14.50
CA TYR A 107 -2.20 -0.87 14.91
C TYR A 107 -1.12 -1.03 15.96
N LYS A 108 -0.04 -0.24 15.90
CA LYS A 108 0.98 -0.17 16.97
C LYS A 108 0.42 0.30 18.31
N LYS A 109 -0.68 1.07 18.34
CA LYS A 109 -1.39 1.40 19.59
C LYS A 109 -2.29 0.25 20.02
N VAL A 110 -3.07 -0.32 19.10
CA VAL A 110 -4.03 -1.39 19.42
C VAL A 110 -3.34 -2.66 19.94
N ILE A 111 -2.18 -3.03 19.40
CA ILE A 111 -1.43 -4.21 19.87
C ILE A 111 -1.05 -4.13 21.37
N ASN A 112 -0.91 -2.92 21.92
CA ASN A 112 -0.65 -2.71 23.35
C ASN A 112 -1.90 -2.82 24.23
N GLU A 113 -3.10 -2.78 23.63
CA GLU A 113 -4.40 -2.86 24.32
C GLU A 113 -4.99 -4.27 24.32
N VAL A 114 -4.58 -5.13 23.38
CA VAL A 114 -5.09 -6.50 23.27
C VAL A 114 -4.46 -7.44 24.29
N THR A 115 -5.27 -8.37 24.79
CA THR A 115 -4.88 -9.25 25.91
C THR A 115 -4.61 -10.68 25.48
N THR A 116 -5.14 -11.11 24.34
CA THR A 116 -4.94 -12.47 23.85
C THR A 116 -3.77 -12.57 22.88
N GLU A 117 -3.04 -13.68 22.96
CA GLU A 117 -1.92 -13.97 22.06
C GLU A 117 -2.34 -14.03 20.58
N LYS A 118 -3.58 -14.46 20.32
CA LYS A 118 -4.11 -14.54 18.95
C LYS A 118 -4.36 -13.15 18.36
N GLU A 119 -4.95 -12.23 19.13
CA GLU A 119 -5.13 -10.84 18.70
C GLU A 119 -3.78 -10.15 18.50
N LYS A 120 -2.81 -10.38 19.38
CA LYS A 120 -1.45 -9.83 19.21
C LYS A 120 -0.84 -10.25 17.88
N LYS A 121 -0.85 -11.55 17.57
CA LYS A 121 -0.32 -12.07 16.30
C LYS A 121 -1.03 -11.49 15.08
N LEU A 122 -2.34 -11.26 15.15
CA LEU A 122 -3.07 -10.59 14.08
C LEU A 122 -2.56 -9.16 13.88
N PHE A 123 -2.47 -8.36 14.94
CA PHE A 123 -2.01 -6.98 14.82
C PHE A 123 -0.53 -6.88 14.44
N GLU A 124 0.33 -7.79 14.89
CA GLU A 124 1.72 -7.89 14.40
C GLU A 124 1.76 -8.14 12.89
N ARG A 125 0.87 -9.01 12.41
CA ARG A 125 0.77 -9.33 10.99
C ARG A 125 0.28 -8.13 10.18
N LEU A 126 -0.79 -7.47 10.63
CA LEU A 126 -1.33 -6.27 9.99
C LEU A 126 -0.25 -5.19 9.90
N ILE A 127 0.40 -4.83 11.03
CA ILE A 127 1.49 -3.84 11.04
C ILE A 127 2.56 -4.16 10.00
N TYR A 128 2.96 -5.43 9.90
CA TYR A 128 3.98 -5.85 8.95
C TYR A 128 3.52 -5.72 7.48
N GLU A 129 2.26 -6.05 7.18
CA GLU A 129 1.68 -5.94 5.84
C GLU A 129 1.54 -4.46 5.41
N GLU A 130 0.97 -3.60 6.26
CA GLU A 130 0.88 -2.15 6.01
C GLU A 130 2.27 -1.51 5.81
N GLU A 131 3.29 -1.92 6.59
CA GLU A 131 4.67 -1.44 6.40
C GLU A 131 5.23 -1.82 5.02
N GLN A 132 4.83 -2.97 4.46
CA GLN A 132 5.19 -3.33 3.09
C GLN A 132 4.40 -2.53 2.06
N HIS A 133 3.10 -2.34 2.25
CA HIS A 133 2.26 -1.53 1.36
C HIS A 133 2.77 -0.09 1.28
N HIS A 134 3.04 0.56 2.42
CA HIS A 134 3.68 1.87 2.49
C HIS A 134 4.98 1.91 1.70
N LYS A 135 5.88 0.93 1.91
CA LYS A 135 7.17 0.87 1.22
C LYS A 135 6.99 0.79 -0.29
N ILE A 136 6.06 -0.04 -0.73
CA ILE A 136 5.78 -0.28 -2.14
C ILE A 136 5.17 0.96 -2.81
N PHE A 137 4.26 1.67 -2.13
CA PHE A 137 3.76 2.97 -2.60
C PHE A 137 4.88 4.00 -2.67
N ALA A 138 5.78 4.06 -1.68
CA ALA A 138 6.92 4.98 -1.69
C ALA A 138 7.89 4.69 -2.84
N GLU A 139 8.21 3.43 -3.11
CA GLU A 139 9.05 3.03 -4.24
C GLU A 139 8.39 3.40 -5.58
N THR A 140 7.07 3.23 -5.69
CA THR A 140 6.31 3.60 -6.89
C THR A 140 6.24 5.11 -7.08
N TYR A 141 5.99 5.87 -6.01
CA TYR A 141 6.00 7.33 -6.01
C TYR A 141 7.36 7.87 -6.47
N ASN A 142 8.45 7.37 -5.87
CA ASN A 142 9.80 7.78 -6.24
C ASN A 142 10.11 7.45 -7.70
N PHE A 143 9.73 6.27 -8.17
CA PHE A 143 9.92 5.89 -9.57
C PHE A 143 9.17 6.82 -10.54
N LEU A 144 7.92 7.17 -10.23
CA LEU A 144 7.10 8.05 -11.07
C LEU A 144 7.51 9.54 -10.98
N ASN A 145 8.09 9.96 -9.85
CA ASN A 145 8.55 11.32 -9.61
C ASN A 145 9.95 11.58 -10.20
N ASP A 146 10.86 10.61 -10.11
CA ASP A 146 12.27 10.77 -10.52
C ASP A 146 12.49 10.63 -12.04
N THR A 147 11.57 10.00 -12.77
CA THR A 147 11.60 9.98 -14.25
C THR A 147 11.41 11.37 -14.88
N GLY A 148 10.95 12.37 -14.12
CA GLY A 148 10.94 13.78 -14.52
C GLY A 148 12.32 14.46 -14.45
N ASN A 149 13.22 14.01 -13.57
CA ASN A 149 14.53 14.62 -13.34
C ASN A 149 15.66 14.02 -14.16
N TRP A 150 15.56 12.73 -14.56
CA TRP A 150 16.59 12.12 -15.41
C TRP A 150 16.74 12.81 -16.78
N PHE A 151 15.65 13.35 -17.33
CA PHE A 151 15.69 14.12 -18.59
C PHE A 151 16.49 15.42 -18.48
N MET A 152 16.61 16.01 -17.29
CA MET A 152 17.37 17.26 -17.08
C MET A 152 18.88 17.02 -16.93
N TRP A 153 19.32 15.80 -16.63
CA TRP A 153 20.74 15.46 -16.54
C TRP A 153 21.38 15.12 -17.90
N LYS A 154 20.60 14.99 -18.98
CA LYS A 154 21.15 14.93 -20.36
C LYS A 154 21.25 16.29 -21.06
N GLU A 155 20.57 17.32 -20.57
CA GLU A 155 20.54 18.67 -21.17
C GLU A 155 21.43 19.69 -20.43
N PHE A 156 22.15 19.30 -19.37
CA PHE A 156 23.20 20.12 -18.76
C PHE A 156 24.63 19.62 -19.03
N SER A 157 24.82 18.82 -20.09
CA SER A 157 26.15 18.61 -20.70
C SER A 157 26.44 19.56 -21.87
N ILE A 158 25.65 20.63 -22.04
CA ILE A 158 26.00 21.74 -22.94
C ILE A 158 26.22 22.99 -22.11
N VAL A 159 27.34 23.04 -21.39
CA VAL A 159 28.11 24.28 -21.32
C VAL A 159 29.59 23.98 -21.04
N GLU A 160 30.37 24.37 -22.05
CA GLU A 160 31.77 24.78 -22.03
C GLU A 160 32.88 23.71 -21.98
N GLY A 161 33.60 23.65 -23.11
CA GLY A 161 34.87 22.95 -23.31
C GLY A 161 35.14 22.67 -24.78
#